data_AF-X1UL35-F1
#
_entry.id   AF-X1UL35-F1
#
_cell.length_a   1.000
_cell.length_b   1.000
_cell.length_c   1.000
_cell.angle_alpha   90.00
_cell.angle_beta   90.00
_cell.angle_gamma   90.00
#
_symmetry.space_group_name_H-M   'P 1'
#
loop_
_entity.id
_entity.type
_entity.pdbx_description
1 polymer ?
#
loop_
_entity_poly.entity_id
_entity_poly.type
_entity_poly.pdbx_seq_one_letter_code
_entity_poly.pdbx_strand_id
1 'polypeptide(L)' 'MPRKKRIGILTGGGDCPGLNAAIRATAKTAIKLGYEVIGIRNGWKGFIDNENEILDSIRTSGIIDRGGT' A
#
# COMPACT_ATOMS: atom_id res chain seq x y z
N MET A 1 19.13 -16.40 -5.74
CA MET A 1 18.48 -15.90 -4.50
C MET A 1 17.00 -16.25 -4.57
N PRO A 2 16.36 -16.70 -3.47
CA PRO A 2 14.92 -16.98 -3.47
C PRO A 2 14.15 -15.69 -3.78
N ARG A 3 13.12 -15.80 -4.62
CA ARG A 3 12.27 -14.68 -5.03
C ARG A 3 11.50 -14.15 -3.81
N LYS A 4 11.65 -12.86 -3.48
CA LYS A 4 10.85 -12.23 -2.42
C LYS A 4 9.36 -12.40 -2.73
N LYS A 5 8.59 -12.80 -1.72
CA LYS A 5 7.13 -12.81 -1.80
C LYS A 5 6.64 -11.37 -1.92
N ARG A 6 5.57 -11.16 -2.69
CA ARG A 6 5.00 -9.84 -2.97
C ARG A 6 3.55 -9.78 -2.51
N ILE A 7 3.13 -8.61 -2.02
CA ILE A 7 1.74 -8.29 -1.68
C ILE A 7 1.34 -6.97 -2.34
N GLY A 8 0.15 -6.92 -2.92
CA GLY A 8 -0.45 -5.70 -3.46
C GLY A 8 -1.44 -5.10 -2.46
N ILE A 9 -1.47 -3.78 -2.34
CA ILE A 9 -2.44 -3.03 -1.55
C ILE A 9 -3.15 -2.05 -2.48
N LEU A 10 -4.48 -2.13 -2.52
CA LEU A 10 -5.35 -1.17 -3.20
C LEU A 10 -6.52 -0.84 -2.27
N THR A 11 -7.04 0.37 -2.36
CA THR A 11 -8.32 0.73 -1.75
C THR A 11 -9.40 0.79 -2.82
N GLY A 12 -10.49 0.06 -2.60
CA GLY A 12 -11.64 0.06 -3.49
C GLY A 12 -12.82 0.79 -2.84
N GLY A 13 -13.60 1.51 -3.64
CA GLY A 13 -14.73 2.30 -3.16
C GLY A 13 -14.38 3.75 -2.87
N GLY A 14 -15.20 4.42 -2.05
CA GLY A 14 -14.98 5.80 -1.66
C GLY A 14 -13.97 5.93 -0.52
N ASP A 15 -13.35 7.11 -0.42
CA ASP A 15 -12.41 7.43 0.64
C ASP A 15 -13.07 7.53 2.01
N CYS A 16 -12.39 7.01 3.03
CA CYS A 16 -12.81 7.14 4.42
C CYS A 16 -11.63 7.39 5.36
N PRO A 17 -11.87 8.03 6.53
CA PRO A 17 -10.84 8.17 7.55
C PRO A 17 -10.31 6.81 8.00
N GLY A 18 -8.98 6.67 8.05
CA GLY A 18 -8.31 5.46 8.54
C GLY A 18 -7.73 4.54 7.47
N LEU A 19 -8.03 4.76 6.17
CA LEU A 19 -7.42 3.97 5.09
C LEU A 19 -5.90 4.12 5.06
N ASN A 20 -5.39 5.34 5.19
CA ASN A 20 -3.95 5.58 5.33
C ASN A 20 -3.32 4.83 6.52
N ALA A 21 -4.02 4.74 7.65
CA ALA A 21 -3.56 3.97 8.80
C ALA A 21 -3.51 2.47 8.50
N ALA A 22 -4.53 1.93 7.81
CA ALA A 22 -4.59 0.54 7.40
C ALA A 22 -3.50 0.18 6.37
N ILE A 23 -3.26 1.04 5.37
CA ILE A 23 -2.18 0.90 4.39
C ILE A 23 -0.84 0.87 5.11
N ARG A 24 -0.58 1.83 5.99
CA ARG A 24 0.67 1.92 6.75
C ARG A 24 0.90 0.69 7.62
N ALA A 25 -0.11 0.26 8.37
CA ALA A 25 0.00 -0.90 9.26
C ALA A 25 0.29 -2.19 8.47
N THR A 26 -0.43 -2.40 7.37
CA THR A 26 -0.25 -3.55 6.47
C THR A 26 1.13 -3.55 5.85
N ALA A 27 1.54 -2.43 5.23
CA ALA A 27 2.83 -2.30 4.57
C ALA A 27 3.99 -2.52 5.55
N LYS A 28 3.97 -1.85 6.71
CA LYS A 28 5.02 -1.96 7.72
C LYS A 28 5.16 -3.39 8.26
N THR A 29 4.03 -4.08 8.45
CA THR A 29 4.03 -5.48 8.91
C THR A 29 4.59 -6.41 7.83
N ALA A 30 4.14 -6.26 6.58
CA ALA A 30 4.59 -7.08 5.46
C ALA A 30 6.11 -6.91 5.20
N ILE A 31 6.61 -5.67 5.23
CA ILE A 31 8.05 -5.38 5.10
C ILE A 31 8.84 -6.07 6.21
N LYS A 32 8.38 -6.02 7.47
CA LYS A 32 9.02 -6.70 8.60
C LYS A 32 9.07 -8.23 8.43
N LEU A 33 8.09 -8.80 7.73
CA LEU A 33 8.02 -10.22 7.39
C LEU A 33 8.82 -10.58 6.12
N GLY A 34 9.53 -9.63 5.50
CA GLY A 34 10.37 -9.85 4.33
C GLY A 34 9.63 -9.81 2.98
N TYR A 35 8.40 -9.32 2.94
CA TYR A 35 7.65 -9.12 1.70
C TYR A 35 8.03 -7.81 1.02
N GLU A 36 7.95 -7.79 -0.30
CA GLU A 36 7.91 -6.56 -1.09
C GLU A 36 6.45 -6.11 -1.23
N VAL A 37 6.17 -4.85 -0.93
CA VAL A 37 4.82 -4.29 -0.90
C VAL A 37 4.63 -3.39 -2.09
N ILE A 38 3.55 -3.62 -2.83
CA ILE A 38 3.17 -2.85 -4.01
C ILE A 38 1.88 -2.09 -3.68
N GLY A 39 1.94 -0.77 -3.67
CA GLY A 39 0.76 0.10 -3.65
C GLY A 39 0.20 0.25 -5.06
N ILE A 40 -1.12 0.16 -5.19
CA ILE A 40 -1.82 0.34 -6.45
C ILE A 40 -2.67 1.61 -6.31
N ARG A 41 -2.42 2.58 -7.20
CA ARG A 41 -3.16 3.84 -7.21
C ARG A 41 -4.55 3.66 -7.82
N ASN A 42 -5.46 4.57 -7.53
CA ASN A 42 -6.77 4.67 -8.19
C ASN A 42 -7.61 3.37 -8.18
N GLY A 43 -7.47 2.57 -7.11
CA GLY A 43 -8.22 1.34 -6.90
C GLY A 43 -8.10 0.35 -8.06
N TRP A 44 -9.24 -0.18 -8.50
CA TRP A 44 -9.29 -1.16 -9.59
C TRP A 44 -8.85 -0.60 -10.94
N LYS A 45 -9.05 0.70 -11.18
CA LYS A 45 -8.62 1.33 -12.43
C LYS A 45 -7.10 1.29 -12.56
N GLY A 46 -6.38 1.76 -11.54
CA GLY A 46 -4.92 1.73 -11.58
C GLY A 46 -4.35 0.30 -11.53
N PHE A 47 -5.10 -0.69 -11.02
CA PHE A 47 -4.70 -2.09 -11.17
C PHE A 47 -4.67 -2.53 -12.64
N ILE A 48 -5.72 -2.19 -13.40
CA ILE A 48 -5.81 -2.49 -14.85
C ILE A 48 -4.75 -1.71 -15.63
N ASP A 49 -4.55 -0.45 -15.27
CA ASP A 49 -3.64 0.47 -15.95
C ASP A 49 -2.16 0.29 -15.52
N ASN A 50 -1.88 -0.66 -14.63
CA ASN A 50 -0.55 -0.91 -14.04
C ASN A 50 0.07 0.29 -13.31
N GLU A 51 -0.74 1.11 -12.64
CA GLU A 51 -0.32 2.22 -11.79
C GLU A 51 0.15 1.72 -10.41
N ASN A 52 1.32 1.09 -10.41
CA ASN A 52 1.92 0.48 -9.23
C ASN A 52 3.14 1.25 -8.72
N GLU A 53 3.31 1.26 -7.40
CA GLU A 53 4.50 1.80 -6.74
C GLU A 53 4.97 0.88 -5.62
N ILE A 54 6.29 0.82 -5.38
CA ILE A 54 6.82 0.11 -4.21
C ILE A 54 6.50 0.93 -2.96
N LEU A 55 5.89 0.32 -1.96
CA LEU A 55 5.70 0.93 -0.65
C LEU A 55 6.82 0.50 0.29
N ASP A 56 7.57 1.48 0.79
CA ASP A 56 8.59 1.29 1.82
C ASP A 56 8.26 2.10 3.08
N SER A 57 9.13 2.02 4.09
CA SER A 57 8.95 2.72 5.35
C SER A 57 8.92 4.25 5.20
N ILE A 58 9.55 4.79 4.16
CA ILE A 58 9.62 6.23 3.91
C ILE A 58 8.31 6.69 3.25
N ARG A 59 7.87 5.98 2.21
CA ARG A 59 6.63 6.28 1.48
C ARG A 59 5.37 6.13 2.32
N THR A 60 5.42 5.29 3.35
CA THR A 60 4.31 5.10 4.30
C THR A 60 4.47 5.93 5.58
N SER A 61 5.46 6.83 5.64
CA SER A 61 5.65 7.75 6.76
C SER A 61 4.73 8.97 6.65
N GLY A 62 4.22 9.46 7.79
CA GLY A 62 3.43 10.70 7.83
C GLY A 62 2.11 10.68 7.06
N ILE A 63 1.52 9.49 6.86
CA ILE A 63 0.19 9.35 6.23
C ILE A 63 -0.93 9.09 7.25
N ILE A 64 -0.60 8.74 8.51
CA ILE A 64 -1.60 8.28 9.50
C ILE A 64 -2.61 9.37 9.88
N ASP A 65 -2.21 10.63 9.76
CA ASP A 65 -2.96 11.84 10.03
C ASP A 65 -3.66 12.41 8.79
N ARG A 66 -3.50 11.77 7.62
CA ARG A 66 -4.15 12.17 6.37
C ARG A 66 -5.50 11.47 6.20
N GLY A 67 -6.53 12.25 5.87
CA GLY A 67 -7.83 11.71 5.45
C GLY A 67 -7.76 11.03 4.09
N GLY A 68 -8.74 10.17 3.81
CA GLY A 68 -8.83 9.42 2.56
C GLY A 68 -7.70 8.40 2.40
N THR A 69 -7.22 8.26 1.15
CA THR A 69 -6.17 7.31 0.74
C THR A 69 -5.05 7.96 -0.05
#